data_AF-A0A7K5KP01-F1
#
_entry.id   AF-A0A7K5KP01-F1
#
_cell.length_a   1.000
_cell.length_b   1.000
_cell.length_c   1.000
_cell.angle_alpha   90.00
_cell.angle_beta   90.00
_cell.angle_gamma   90.00
#
_symmetry.space_group_name_H-M   'P 1'
#
loop_
_entity.id
_entity.type
_entity.pdbx_description
1 polymer ?
#
loop_
_entity_poly.entity_id
_entity_poly.type
_entity_poly.pdbx_seq_one_letter_code
_entity_poly.pdbx_strand_id
1 'polypeptide(L)'
;ALSPPSPGPRKPMADPEVGARPARKGTLSPRGGASESNTLLQELRSTISKSVQSKVDSILQDVQKFSDSDKLYLYLQLPSGPSLGEKSSLDLSALGTAEYMHACNWIRNHLEEHTETCLPKQDVYDAYKRYCDNLGSRPLSTANFGKIIREIFPNIKARRLGGRGQSKY
;
A
#
# COMPACT_ATOMS: atom_id res chain seq x y z
N ALA A 1 6.63 1.49 19.56
CA ALA A 1 5.50 0.61 19.93
C ALA A 1 4.21 1.36 19.72
N LEU A 2 3.04 0.78 20.02
CA LEU A 2 1.76 1.26 19.54
C LEU A 2 0.85 1.69 20.72
N SER A 3 -0.01 2.70 20.59
CA SER A 3 -0.95 3.12 21.66
C SER A 3 -2.31 3.55 21.07
N PRO A 4 -3.43 3.39 21.81
CA PRO A 4 -4.74 3.89 21.39
C PRO A 4 -4.94 5.39 21.76
N PRO A 5 -5.71 6.16 20.97
CA PRO A 5 -5.91 7.59 21.24
C PRO A 5 -6.91 7.83 22.39
N SER A 6 -6.62 8.83 23.23
CA SER A 6 -7.53 9.35 24.26
C SER A 6 -8.50 10.40 23.69
N PRO A 7 -9.75 10.49 24.18
CA PRO A 7 -10.74 11.44 23.68
C PRO A 7 -10.54 12.84 24.28
N GLY A 8 -10.13 13.80 23.44
CA GLY A 8 -10.14 15.23 23.76
C GLY A 8 -11.49 15.89 23.46
N PRO A 9 -11.86 16.98 24.16
CA PRO A 9 -13.23 17.50 24.19
C PRO A 9 -13.57 18.39 23.00
N ARG A 10 -14.87 18.38 22.67
CA ARG A 10 -15.54 19.19 21.63
C ARG A 10 -15.43 20.69 21.91
N LYS A 11 -15.24 21.50 20.85
CA LYS A 11 -15.65 22.90 20.79
C LYS A 11 -16.45 23.17 19.50
N PRO A 12 -17.53 23.98 19.54
CA PRO A 12 -18.41 24.21 18.39
C PRO A 12 -18.16 25.58 17.69
N MET A 13 -18.85 25.74 16.55
CA MET A 13 -19.21 26.97 15.81
C MET A 13 -18.14 27.65 14.93
N ALA A 14 -18.39 27.73 13.62
CA ALA A 14 -19.04 28.89 12.96
C ALA A 14 -18.85 28.80 11.42
N ASP A 15 -19.92 29.12 10.69
CA ASP A 15 -20.09 29.18 9.23
C ASP A 15 -19.37 30.40 8.57
N PRO A 16 -19.36 30.52 7.21
CA PRO A 16 -18.26 31.05 6.40
C PRO A 16 -18.41 32.52 6.01
N GLU A 17 -17.31 33.16 5.59
CA GLU A 17 -17.39 34.39 4.79
C GLU A 17 -16.30 34.50 3.71
N VAL A 18 -16.74 35.04 2.58
CA VAL A 18 -16.09 35.18 1.28
C VAL A 18 -15.27 36.49 1.25
N GLY A 19 -14.04 36.44 0.76
CA GLY A 19 -13.22 37.64 0.55
C GLY A 19 -12.27 37.52 -0.64
N ALA A 20 -12.67 38.07 -1.78
CA ALA A 20 -11.90 38.13 -3.02
C ALA A 20 -10.77 39.18 -2.98
N ARG A 21 -9.59 38.88 -3.58
CA ARG A 21 -8.91 39.69 -4.64
C ARG A 21 -7.49 39.18 -4.99
N PRO A 22 -6.92 39.56 -6.17
CA PRO A 22 -6.11 38.68 -7.02
C PRO A 22 -4.61 39.04 -7.09
N ALA A 23 -3.76 38.07 -7.49
CA ALA A 23 -2.41 38.35 -7.98
C ALA A 23 -1.90 37.27 -8.97
N ARG A 24 -1.91 37.63 -10.25
CA ARG A 24 -0.88 37.47 -11.28
C ARG A 24 -0.03 36.16 -11.36
N LYS A 25 -0.19 35.53 -12.54
CA LYS A 25 0.86 35.08 -13.48
C LYS A 25 1.86 34.04 -12.97
N GLY A 26 1.52 32.78 -13.21
CA GLY A 26 2.45 31.67 -13.33
C GLY A 26 1.99 30.75 -14.45
N THR A 27 2.36 31.08 -15.69
CA THR A 27 2.30 30.12 -16.80
C THR A 27 3.30 29.02 -16.50
N LEU A 28 2.85 27.91 -15.93
CA LEU A 28 3.61 26.67 -15.88
C LEU A 28 2.98 25.72 -16.90
N SER A 29 3.53 25.75 -18.10
CA SER A 29 3.34 24.67 -19.06
C SER A 29 3.83 23.35 -18.43
N PRO A 30 3.05 22.27 -18.44
CA PRO A 30 3.59 20.93 -18.30
C PRO A 30 4.18 20.55 -19.66
N ARG A 31 5.41 20.99 -19.94
CA ARG A 31 6.20 20.49 -21.08
C ARG A 31 7.28 19.57 -20.54
N GLY A 32 7.12 18.27 -20.78
CA GLY A 32 8.21 17.29 -20.61
C GLY A 32 7.78 16.00 -19.92
N GLY A 33 7.15 15.10 -20.66
CA GLY A 33 6.92 13.72 -20.19
C GLY A 33 6.60 12.75 -21.33
N ALA A 34 5.95 13.23 -22.39
CA ALA A 34 5.66 12.41 -23.58
C ALA A 34 6.85 12.26 -24.55
N SER A 35 7.79 13.21 -24.55
CA SER A 35 8.87 13.28 -25.56
C SER A 35 10.01 12.31 -25.28
N GLU A 36 10.33 12.07 -23.99
CA GLU A 36 11.43 11.19 -23.59
C GLU A 36 11.06 9.72 -23.77
N SER A 37 9.84 9.33 -23.40
CA SER A 37 9.32 7.98 -23.62
C SER A 37 9.26 7.62 -25.11
N ASN A 38 8.92 8.57 -25.98
CA ASN A 38 8.91 8.35 -27.43
C ASN A 38 10.31 8.25 -28.02
N THR A 39 11.27 9.04 -27.54
CA THR A 39 12.67 8.99 -28.02
C THR A 39 13.36 7.69 -27.59
N LEU A 40 13.17 7.24 -26.35
CA LEU A 40 13.68 5.95 -25.88
C LEU A 40 13.08 4.76 -26.65
N LEU A 41 11.77 4.78 -26.91
CA LEU A 41 11.13 3.73 -27.72
C LEU A 41 11.69 3.71 -29.15
N GLN A 42 11.95 4.88 -29.73
CA GLN A 42 12.52 4.97 -31.07
C GLN A 42 13.97 4.47 -31.12
N GLU A 43 14.78 4.79 -30.11
CA GLU A 43 16.16 4.28 -29.97
C GLU A 43 16.18 2.74 -29.80
N LEU A 44 15.31 2.21 -28.94
CA LEU A 44 15.16 0.76 -28.76
C LEU A 44 14.71 0.08 -30.06
N ARG A 45 13.74 0.67 -30.78
CA ARG A 45 13.31 0.17 -32.10
C ARG A 45 14.47 0.12 -33.07
N SER A 46 15.35 1.12 -33.12
CA SER A 46 16.53 1.08 -33.99
C SER A 46 17.57 0.02 -33.61
N THR A 47 17.54 -0.47 -32.37
CA THR A 47 18.50 -1.46 -31.85
C THR A 47 18.05 -2.91 -32.09
N ILE A 48 16.74 -3.16 -32.21
CA ILE A 48 16.18 -4.51 -32.44
C ILE A 48 15.98 -4.81 -33.93
N SER A 49 16.05 -6.09 -34.31
CA SER A 49 15.95 -6.50 -35.72
C SER A 49 14.60 -6.16 -36.36
N LYS A 50 14.61 -5.85 -37.66
CA LYS A 50 13.40 -5.50 -38.43
C LYS A 50 12.33 -6.58 -38.33
N SER A 51 12.72 -7.86 -38.34
CA SER A 51 11.81 -8.99 -38.19
C SER A 51 11.10 -9.02 -36.84
N VAL A 52 11.76 -8.59 -35.76
CA VAL A 52 11.15 -8.49 -34.43
C VAL A 52 10.20 -7.29 -34.37
N GLN A 53 10.60 -6.14 -34.92
CA GLN A 53 9.73 -4.96 -35.00
C GLN A 53 8.41 -5.27 -35.71
N SER A 54 8.47 -5.91 -36.89
CA SER A 54 7.26 -6.28 -37.64
C SER A 54 6.35 -7.22 -36.86
N LYS A 55 6.92 -8.16 -36.08
CA LYS A 55 6.12 -9.03 -35.21
C LYS A 55 5.44 -8.24 -34.10
N VAL A 56 6.16 -7.31 -33.45
CA VAL A 56 5.61 -6.45 -32.39
C VAL A 56 4.48 -5.58 -32.94
N ASP A 57 4.65 -4.96 -34.10
CA ASP A 57 3.61 -4.15 -34.74
C ASP A 57 2.38 -4.98 -35.13
N SER A 58 2.58 -6.22 -35.60
CA SER A 58 1.46 -7.13 -35.91
C SER A 58 0.68 -7.51 -34.64
N ILE A 59 1.39 -7.85 -33.55
CA ILE A 59 0.75 -8.16 -32.26
C ILE A 59 -0.03 -6.95 -31.75
N LEU A 60 0.55 -5.74 -31.81
CA LEU A 60 -0.13 -4.52 -31.38
C LEU A 60 -1.40 -4.25 -32.19
N GLN A 61 -1.38 -4.47 -33.51
CA GLN A 61 -2.58 -4.36 -34.34
C GLN A 61 -3.66 -5.36 -33.93
N ASP A 62 -3.30 -6.59 -33.58
CA ASP A 62 -4.27 -7.60 -33.16
C ASP A 62 -4.83 -7.29 -31.76
N VAL A 63 -3.97 -6.84 -30.83
CA VAL A 63 -4.39 -6.41 -29.48
C VAL A 63 -5.29 -5.17 -29.55
N GLN A 64 -5.11 -4.29 -30.54
CA GLN A 64 -6.00 -3.13 -30.72
C GLN A 64 -7.45 -3.55 -31.01
N LYS A 65 -7.66 -4.74 -31.60
CA LYS A 65 -9.00 -5.30 -31.90
C LYS A 65 -9.65 -5.98 -30.70
N PHE A 66 -8.91 -6.23 -29.62
CA PHE A 66 -9.42 -6.89 -28.43
C PHE A 66 -10.38 -6.00 -27.65
N SER A 67 -11.37 -6.61 -26.99
CA SER A 67 -12.19 -5.93 -25.99
C SER A 67 -11.34 -5.56 -24.77
N ASP A 68 -11.81 -4.64 -23.93
CA ASP A 68 -11.07 -4.25 -22.73
C ASP A 68 -10.89 -5.44 -21.76
N SER A 69 -11.86 -6.36 -21.70
CA SER A 69 -11.77 -7.60 -20.93
C SER A 69 -10.70 -8.56 -21.47
N ASP A 70 -10.61 -8.70 -22.80
CA ASP A 70 -9.59 -9.55 -23.44
C ASP A 70 -8.18 -8.97 -23.26
N LYS A 71 -8.06 -7.63 -23.36
CA LYS A 71 -6.80 -6.92 -23.05
C LYS A 71 -6.39 -7.17 -21.61
N LEU A 72 -7.33 -7.09 -20.66
CA LEU A 72 -7.06 -7.39 -19.26
C LEU A 72 -6.56 -8.82 -19.07
N TYR A 73 -7.20 -9.80 -19.71
CA TYR A 73 -6.76 -11.20 -19.67
C TYR A 73 -5.34 -11.37 -20.23
N LEU A 74 -5.04 -10.73 -21.37
CA LEU A 74 -3.70 -10.74 -21.96
C LEU A 74 -2.64 -10.16 -21.01
N TYR A 75 -2.91 -9.03 -20.37
CA TYR A 75 -1.98 -8.41 -19.42
C TYR A 75 -1.64 -9.33 -18.24
N LEU A 76 -2.62 -10.09 -17.75
CA LEU A 76 -2.42 -11.06 -16.68
C LEU A 76 -1.58 -12.28 -17.13
N GLN A 77 -1.63 -12.64 -18.41
CA GLN A 77 -0.93 -13.80 -18.97
C GLN A 77 0.51 -13.49 -19.39
N LEU A 78 0.82 -12.23 -19.72
CA LEU A 78 2.17 -11.82 -20.07
C LEU A 78 3.13 -12.09 -18.90
N PRO A 79 4.32 -12.66 -19.13
CA PRO A 79 5.29 -12.86 -18.09
C PRO A 79 5.66 -11.50 -17.52
N SER A 80 5.19 -11.23 -16.29
CA SER A 80 5.69 -10.12 -15.52
C SER A 80 7.18 -10.39 -15.34
N GLY A 81 8.02 -9.50 -15.88
CA GLY A 81 9.48 -9.61 -15.72
C GLY A 81 9.86 -9.78 -14.24
N PRO A 82 11.11 -10.16 -13.91
CA PRO A 82 11.51 -10.35 -12.54
C PRO A 82 11.20 -9.07 -11.77
N SER A 83 10.10 -9.08 -11.02
CA SER A 83 9.71 -7.96 -10.18
C SER A 83 10.86 -7.77 -9.22
N LEU A 84 11.57 -6.64 -9.36
CA LEU A 84 12.68 -6.23 -8.47
C LEU A 84 12.10 -5.86 -7.09
N GLY A 85 11.42 -6.83 -6.49
CA GLY A 85 10.55 -6.74 -5.34
C GLY A 85 10.28 -8.14 -4.80
N GLU A 86 11.29 -9.02 -4.83
CA GLU A 86 11.33 -10.19 -3.96
C GLU A 86 11.30 -9.72 -2.50
N LYS A 87 10.08 -9.58 -1.95
CA LYS A 87 9.69 -9.74 -0.54
C LYS A 87 8.23 -9.37 -0.23
N SER A 88 7.32 -9.20 -1.19
CA SER A 88 5.90 -8.99 -0.84
C SER A 88 4.87 -9.67 -1.75
N SER A 89 5.22 -10.04 -2.99
CA SER A 89 4.22 -10.56 -3.94
C SER A 89 3.89 -12.04 -3.83
N LEU A 90 4.75 -12.89 -3.26
CA LEU A 90 4.52 -14.34 -3.21
C LEU A 90 3.49 -14.77 -2.14
N ASP A 91 2.91 -13.83 -1.41
CA ASP A 91 2.01 -14.08 -0.28
C ASP A 91 0.79 -13.13 -0.27
N LEU A 92 0.59 -12.33 -1.32
CA LEU A 92 -0.61 -11.48 -1.47
C LEU A 92 -1.77 -12.22 -2.15
N SER A 93 -1.49 -13.29 -2.89
CA SER A 93 -2.51 -14.10 -3.56
C SER A 93 -3.06 -15.22 -2.67
N ALA A 94 -2.29 -15.68 -1.68
CA ALA A 94 -2.70 -16.68 -0.69
C ALA A 94 -3.37 -16.06 0.54
N LEU A 95 -3.08 -14.78 0.80
CA LEU A 95 -3.77 -13.98 1.80
C LEU A 95 -4.93 -13.29 1.09
N GLY A 96 -6.18 -13.51 1.52
CA GLY A 96 -7.28 -12.76 0.95
C GLY A 96 -6.99 -11.26 1.02
N THR A 97 -6.97 -10.61 -0.15
CA THR A 97 -6.56 -9.20 -0.29
C THR A 97 -7.36 -8.30 0.64
N ALA A 98 -8.62 -8.65 0.88
CA ALA A 98 -9.50 -7.96 1.82
C ALA A 98 -8.98 -8.07 3.27
N GLU A 99 -8.65 -9.27 3.75
CA GLU A 99 -8.17 -9.51 5.11
C GLU A 99 -6.85 -8.79 5.38
N TYR A 100 -5.96 -8.75 4.38
CA TYR A 100 -4.73 -7.95 4.43
C TYR A 100 -5.04 -6.45 4.58
N MET A 101 -5.92 -5.93 3.74
CA MET A 101 -6.30 -4.51 3.79
C MET A 101 -6.97 -4.15 5.12
N HIS A 102 -7.84 -5.02 5.65
CA HIS A 102 -8.51 -4.82 6.93
C HIS A 102 -7.51 -4.78 8.08
N ALA A 103 -6.54 -5.70 8.10
CA ALA A 103 -5.47 -5.69 9.09
C ALA A 103 -4.62 -4.42 8.97
N CYS A 104 -4.23 -4.02 7.76
CA CYS A 104 -3.46 -2.79 7.55
C CYS A 104 -4.20 -1.55 8.04
N ASN A 105 -5.49 -1.44 7.72
CA ASN A 105 -6.32 -0.31 8.14
C ASN A 105 -6.49 -0.27 9.67
N TRP A 106 -6.75 -1.44 10.28
CA TRP A 106 -6.87 -1.53 11.74
C TRP A 106 -5.58 -1.10 12.44
N ILE A 107 -4.43 -1.62 11.98
CA ILE A 107 -3.10 -1.28 12.49
C ILE A 107 -2.88 0.23 12.38
N ARG A 108 -3.05 0.85 11.21
CA ARG A 108 -2.81 2.31 11.07
C ARG A 108 -3.73 3.17 11.95
N ASN A 109 -4.97 2.75 12.19
CA ASN A 109 -5.94 3.54 12.93
C ASN A 109 -5.86 3.36 14.45
N HIS A 110 -5.41 2.21 14.93
CA HIS A 110 -5.47 1.87 16.37
C HIS A 110 -4.11 1.88 17.05
N LEU A 111 -3.04 2.01 16.28
CA LEU A 111 -1.69 1.81 16.75
C LEU A 111 -0.80 2.98 16.28
N GLU A 112 -0.18 3.69 17.22
CA GLU A 112 0.70 4.84 16.94
C GLU A 112 2.14 4.65 17.45
N GLU A 113 3.15 4.97 16.65
CA GLU A 113 4.56 4.78 17.04
C GLU A 113 5.00 5.71 18.18
N HIS A 114 5.18 5.16 19.38
CA HIS A 114 5.82 5.83 20.52
C HIS A 114 7.13 5.14 20.94
N THR A 115 8.13 5.95 21.29
CA THR A 115 9.47 5.54 21.76
C THR A 115 9.50 5.12 23.23
N GLU A 116 8.58 5.65 24.03
CA GLU A 116 8.53 5.48 25.50
C GLU A 116 7.65 4.29 25.94
N THR A 117 6.65 3.93 25.13
CA THR A 117 5.67 2.89 25.45
C THR A 117 6.02 1.58 24.75
N CYS A 118 5.64 0.45 25.33
CA CYS A 118 5.74 -0.88 24.73
C CYS A 118 4.47 -1.68 25.03
N LEU A 119 3.75 -2.14 24.00
CA LEU A 119 2.60 -3.02 24.19
C LEU A 119 2.99 -4.49 24.11
N PRO A 120 2.33 -5.37 24.88
CA PRO A 120 2.45 -6.81 24.70
C PRO A 120 1.95 -7.22 23.33
N LYS A 121 2.72 -8.06 22.62
CA LYS A 121 2.32 -8.56 21.28
C LYS A 121 0.97 -9.27 21.31
N GLN A 122 0.68 -10.01 22.40
CA GLN A 122 -0.58 -10.73 22.57
C GLN A 122 -1.77 -9.76 22.69
N ASP A 123 -1.69 -8.76 23.56
CA ASP A 123 -2.77 -7.77 23.74
C ASP A 123 -3.14 -7.06 22.43
N VAL A 124 -2.15 -6.71 21.60
CA VAL A 124 -2.39 -6.10 20.29
C VAL A 124 -3.10 -7.07 19.34
N TYR A 125 -2.69 -8.34 19.32
CA TYR A 125 -3.32 -9.35 18.50
C TYR A 125 -4.75 -9.68 18.98
N ASP A 126 -4.98 -9.74 20.29
CA ASP A 126 -6.30 -9.96 20.86
C ASP A 126 -7.27 -8.81 20.55
N ALA A 127 -6.78 -7.56 20.58
CA ALA A 127 -7.57 -6.41 20.15
C ALA A 127 -7.94 -6.48 18.66
N TYR A 128 -7.00 -6.87 17.80
CA TYR A 128 -7.27 -7.12 16.38
C TYR A 128 -8.26 -8.27 16.17
N LYS A 129 -8.14 -9.36 16.94
CA LYS A 129 -9.05 -10.50 16.85
C LYS A 129 -10.49 -10.11 17.16
N ARG A 130 -10.72 -9.33 18.22
CA ARG A 130 -12.05 -8.78 18.56
C ARG A 130 -12.61 -7.89 17.44
N TYR A 131 -11.76 -7.10 16.79
CA TYR A 131 -12.17 -6.30 15.64
C TYR A 131 -12.63 -7.17 14.46
N CYS A 132 -11.92 -8.27 14.18
CA CYS A 132 -12.33 -9.24 13.17
C CYS A 132 -13.66 -9.93 13.51
N ASP A 133 -13.83 -10.35 14.77
CA ASP A 133 -15.06 -10.99 15.26
C ASP A 133 -16.28 -10.05 15.08
N ASN A 134 -16.12 -8.75 15.38
CA ASN A 134 -17.17 -7.74 15.20
C ASN A 134 -17.54 -7.49 13.72
N LEU A 135 -16.59 -7.69 12.80
CA LEU A 135 -16.81 -7.56 11.36
C LEU A 135 -17.28 -8.88 10.70
N GLY A 136 -17.40 -9.97 11.47
CA GLY A 136 -17.67 -11.31 10.92
C GLY A 136 -16.56 -11.81 9.99
N SER A 137 -15.36 -11.23 10.09
CA SER A 137 -14.21 -11.54 9.23
C SER A 137 -13.27 -12.50 9.95
N ARG A 138 -12.60 -13.39 9.21
CA ARG A 138 -11.60 -14.27 9.82
C ARG A 138 -10.34 -13.47 10.17
N PRO A 139 -9.83 -13.55 11.41
CA PRO A 139 -8.59 -12.90 11.77
C PRO A 139 -7.41 -13.56 11.06
N LEU A 140 -6.42 -12.76 10.69
CA LEU A 140 -5.14 -13.27 10.17
C LEU A 140 -4.38 -14.08 11.22
N SER A 141 -3.51 -14.98 10.77
CA SER A 141 -2.60 -15.69 11.67
C SER A 141 -1.69 -14.71 12.42
N THR A 142 -1.27 -15.05 13.63
CA THR A 142 -0.36 -14.21 14.43
C THR A 142 0.97 -13.93 13.72
N ALA A 143 1.41 -14.83 12.84
CA ALA A 143 2.60 -14.66 12.01
C ALA A 143 2.37 -13.57 10.94
N ASN A 144 1.26 -13.68 10.19
CA ASN A 144 0.94 -12.75 9.11
C ASN A 144 0.65 -11.36 9.66
N PHE A 145 -0.12 -11.26 10.74
CA PHE A 145 -0.37 -9.99 11.42
C PHE A 145 0.93 -9.33 11.89
N GLY A 146 1.87 -10.11 12.45
CA GLY A 146 3.18 -9.61 12.85
C GLY A 146 4.04 -9.13 11.68
N LYS A 147 3.91 -9.74 10.50
CA LYS A 147 4.57 -9.30 9.26
C LYS A 147 4.05 -7.93 8.83
N ILE A 148 2.74 -7.74 8.83
CA ILE A 148 2.10 -6.46 8.48
C ILE A 148 2.51 -5.34 9.44
N ILE A 149 2.56 -5.61 10.75
CA ILE A 149 3.04 -4.62 11.74
C ILE A 149 4.47 -4.16 11.41
N ARG A 150 5.37 -5.07 11.04
CA ARG A 150 6.75 -4.73 10.69
C ARG A 150 6.86 -3.95 9.39
N GLU A 151 5.93 -4.17 8.46
CA GLU A 151 5.85 -3.43 7.20
C GLU A 151 5.34 -2.01 7.42
N ILE A 152 4.31 -1.83 8.25
CA ILE A 152 3.74 -0.51 8.56
C ILE A 152 4.64 0.29 9.50
N PHE A 153 5.29 -0.37 10.45
CA PHE A 153 6.17 0.25 11.44
C PHE A 153 7.58 -0.33 11.41
N PRO A 154 8.39 -0.01 10.39
CA PRO A 154 9.72 -0.57 10.21
C PRO A 154 10.69 -0.20 11.33
N ASN A 155 10.45 0.92 12.03
CA ASN A 155 11.31 1.42 13.11
C ASN A 155 10.98 0.79 14.47
N ILE A 156 9.88 0.04 14.60
CA ILE A 156 9.53 -0.62 15.86
C ILE A 156 10.47 -1.79 16.13
N LYS A 157 11.25 -1.66 17.20
CA LYS A 157 12.12 -2.72 17.70
C LYS A 157 11.40 -3.57 18.74
N ALA A 158 11.61 -4.88 18.70
CA ALA A 158 11.18 -5.77 19.76
C ALA A 158 11.96 -5.44 21.05
N ARG A 159 11.25 -5.09 22.12
CA ARG A 159 11.83 -4.91 23.46
C ARG A 159 11.31 -6.00 24.37
N ARG A 160 12.20 -6.70 25.09
CA ARG A 160 11.79 -7.63 26.13
C ARG A 160 11.21 -6.81 27.28
N LEU A 161 9.89 -6.89 27.47
CA LEU A 161 9.26 -6.47 28.71
C LEU A 161 9.68 -7.49 29.78
N GLY A 162 10.78 -7.22 30.47
CA GLY A 162 11.27 -8.06 31.55
C GLY A 162 10.24 -8.10 32.69
N GLY A 163 9.87 -9.30 33.13
CA GLY A 163 8.98 -9.47 34.27
C GLY A 163 9.60 -8.86 35.52
N ARG A 164 9.06 -7.73 35.99
CA ARG A 164 9.35 -7.25 37.34
C ARG A 164 8.43 -7.99 38.31
N GLY A 165 9.02 -8.89 39.09
CA GLY A 165 8.36 -9.64 40.15
C GLY A 165 7.69 -8.71 41.17
N GLN A 166 6.36 -8.63 41.11
CA GLN A 166 5.50 -8.02 42.12
C GLN A 166 4.30 -8.95 42.38
N SER A 167 4.57 -10.21 42.70
CA SER A 167 3.64 -10.97 43.53
C SER A 167 4.19 -10.89 44.95
N LYS A 168 3.78 -9.84 45.67
CA LYS A 168 3.93 -9.83 47.13
C LYS A 168 2.89 -10.77 47.71
N TYR A 169 3.38 -11.73 48.50
CA TYR A 169 2.62 -12.42 49.54
C TYR A 169 2.34 -11.45 50.69
#